data_AF-A0A660UU13-F1
#
_entry.id   AF-A0A660UU13-F1
#
_cell.length_a   1.000
_cell.length_b   1.000
_cell.length_c   1.000
_cell.angle_alpha   90.00
_cell.angle_beta   90.00
_cell.angle_gamma   90.00
#
_symmetry.space_group_name_H-M   'P 1'
#
loop_
_entity.id
_entity.type
_entity.pdbx_description
1 polymer ?
#
loop_
_entity_poly.entity_id
_entity_poly.type
_entity_poly.pdbx_seq_one_letter_code
_entity_poly.pdbx_strand_id
1 'polypeptide(L)'
;MSILTKILAVLLSVFSLLLAGMVVTFVGNTNNYKQWYEEEKNLTTILQAELTTKDEQYNVQVKKIDEIKQQENQELQSLRADKNQLASDLRKAERLAQQYQGQAESWKGVMTGFEQSVRNLQASLSQTQTQLDHARTQGVKDQKELNQITADLYEKIVQLQSLEAERRRLLEQKKELENRVTTGGLSAKEIIPVTPLNRTASPATTAPAGTDVKGLVVEVQQNLITLSVGSADGVKENMVFHITRGDRFLCDVVVTNVDINRCAGVLDLIQQSPQVGDTASTEL
;
A
#
# COMPACT_ATOMS: atom_id res chain seq x y z
N MET A 1 -44.80 -50.81 144.74
CA MET A 1 -44.71 -50.27 143.37
C MET A 1 -45.79 -49.22 143.19
N SER A 2 -45.42 -47.96 142.99
CA SER A 2 -46.39 -46.90 142.73
C SER A 2 -46.98 -47.08 141.33
N ILE A 3 -48.27 -46.84 141.18
CA ILE A 3 -48.96 -46.77 139.88
C ILE A 3 -48.23 -45.79 138.94
N LEU A 4 -47.65 -44.73 139.51
CA LEU A 4 -46.82 -43.77 138.81
C LEU A 4 -45.59 -44.43 138.14
N THR A 5 -44.92 -45.37 138.82
CA THR A 5 -43.72 -46.05 138.29
C THR A 5 -44.07 -47.03 137.16
N LYS A 6 -45.24 -47.68 137.22
CA LYS A 6 -45.71 -48.57 136.14
C LYS A 6 -46.13 -47.79 134.89
N ILE A 7 -46.83 -46.67 135.07
CA ILE A 7 -47.19 -45.76 133.97
C ILE A 7 -45.92 -45.19 133.34
N LEU A 8 -44.94 -44.78 134.15
CA LEU A 8 -43.66 -44.27 133.65
C LEU A 8 -42.88 -45.34 132.85
N ALA A 9 -42.85 -46.60 133.32
CA ALA A 9 -42.17 -47.69 132.62
C ALA A 9 -42.83 -48.03 131.28
N VAL A 10 -44.16 -48.00 131.20
CA VAL A 10 -44.90 -48.19 129.94
C VAL A 10 -44.71 -46.99 129.00
N LEU A 11 -44.69 -45.76 129.53
CA LEU A 11 -44.43 -44.57 128.72
C LEU A 11 -43.00 -44.58 128.15
N LEU A 12 -42.02 -44.99 128.96
CA LEU A 12 -40.61 -45.10 128.55
C LEU A 12 -40.42 -46.16 127.46
N SER A 13 -41.09 -47.32 127.55
CA SER A 13 -41.00 -48.35 126.52
C SER A 13 -41.66 -47.92 125.21
N VAL A 14 -42.79 -47.21 125.27
CA VAL A 14 -43.45 -46.64 124.08
C VAL A 14 -42.58 -45.56 123.43
N PHE A 15 -41.97 -44.66 124.22
CA PHE A 15 -41.02 -43.67 123.69
C PHE A 15 -39.77 -44.32 123.10
N SER A 16 -39.25 -45.40 123.71
CA SER A 16 -38.10 -46.13 123.17
C SER A 16 -38.41 -46.80 121.83
N LEU A 17 -39.62 -47.34 121.65
CA LEU A 17 -40.06 -47.92 120.37
C LEU A 17 -40.26 -46.85 119.30
N LEU A 18 -40.84 -45.70 119.67
CA LEU A 18 -40.98 -44.56 118.76
C LEU A 18 -39.62 -43.98 118.34
N LEU A 19 -38.68 -43.85 119.27
CA LEU A 19 -37.34 -43.34 118.97
C LEU A 19 -36.56 -44.31 118.07
N ALA A 20 -36.68 -45.62 118.30
CA ALA A 20 -36.10 -46.63 117.41
C ALA A 20 -36.68 -46.55 115.99
N GLY A 21 -38.01 -46.40 115.85
CA GLY A 21 -38.66 -46.21 114.54
C GLY A 21 -38.25 -44.91 113.83
N MET A 22 -38.11 -43.82 114.58
CA MET A 22 -37.67 -42.52 114.05
C MET A 22 -36.20 -42.55 113.59
N VAL A 23 -35.32 -43.24 114.33
CA VAL A 23 -33.91 -43.40 113.94
C VAL A 23 -33.76 -44.26 112.70
N VAL A 24 -34.54 -45.34 112.55
CA VAL A 24 -34.48 -46.19 111.33
C VAL A 24 -34.99 -45.44 110.10
N THR A 25 -36.07 -44.67 110.22
CA THR A 25 -36.58 -43.82 109.12
C THR A 25 -35.63 -42.67 108.79
N PHE A 26 -35.01 -42.05 109.80
CA PHE A 26 -33.98 -41.04 109.59
C PHE A 26 -32.75 -41.62 108.90
N VAL A 27 -32.24 -42.78 109.35
CA VAL A 27 -31.09 -43.48 108.75
C VAL A 27 -31.39 -43.93 107.31
N GLY A 28 -32.61 -44.41 107.06
CA GLY A 28 -33.09 -44.74 105.72
C GLY A 28 -33.19 -43.53 104.78
N ASN A 29 -33.46 -42.33 105.32
CA ASN A 29 -33.54 -41.08 104.57
C ASN A 29 -32.19 -40.34 104.45
N THR A 30 -31.25 -40.52 105.38
CA THR A 30 -29.90 -39.92 105.31
C THR A 30 -28.99 -40.57 104.27
N ASN A 31 -29.43 -41.64 103.61
CA ASN A 31 -28.58 -42.41 102.70
C ASN A 31 -28.57 -41.94 101.23
N ASN A 32 -29.12 -40.77 100.88
CA ASN A 32 -29.14 -40.37 99.46
C ASN A 32 -28.38 -39.08 99.11
N TYR A 33 -27.86 -38.32 100.08
CA TYR A 33 -27.10 -37.08 99.78
C TYR A 33 -25.80 -37.37 99.04
N LYS A 34 -25.11 -38.47 99.38
CA LYS A 34 -23.89 -38.89 98.68
C LYS A 34 -24.20 -39.28 97.23
N GLN A 35 -25.29 -40.01 97.00
CA GLN A 35 -25.70 -40.43 95.66
C GLN A 35 -26.15 -39.25 94.81
N TRP A 36 -26.89 -38.27 95.36
CA TRP A 36 -27.27 -37.04 94.64
C TRP A 36 -26.04 -36.20 94.26
N TYR A 37 -25.08 -36.07 95.18
CA TYR A 37 -23.82 -35.40 94.87
C TYR A 37 -23.01 -36.13 93.80
N GLU A 38 -22.96 -37.47 93.84
CA GLU A 38 -22.31 -38.29 92.81
C GLU A 38 -23.05 -38.17 91.46
N GLU A 39 -24.37 -38.11 91.46
CA GLU A 39 -25.20 -37.92 90.26
C GLU A 39 -25.00 -36.53 89.64
N GLU A 40 -24.99 -35.47 90.44
CA GLU A 40 -24.72 -34.10 89.98
C GLU A 40 -23.27 -33.95 89.47
N LYS A 41 -22.31 -34.58 90.15
CA LYS A 41 -20.91 -34.64 89.69
C LYS A 41 -20.79 -35.39 88.36
N ASN A 42 -21.53 -36.49 88.19
CA ASN A 42 -21.55 -37.21 86.92
C ASN A 42 -22.23 -36.39 85.83
N LEU A 43 -23.33 -35.71 86.13
CA LEU A 43 -24.06 -34.85 85.19
C LEU A 43 -23.19 -33.68 84.72
N THR A 44 -22.49 -33.00 85.64
CA THR A 44 -21.54 -31.92 85.28
C THR A 44 -20.39 -32.44 84.43
N THR A 45 -19.86 -33.63 84.73
CA THR A 45 -18.83 -34.28 83.91
C THR A 45 -19.34 -34.60 82.49
N ILE A 46 -20.56 -35.14 82.37
CA ILE A 46 -21.20 -35.44 81.08
C ILE A 46 -21.46 -34.16 80.28
N LEU A 47 -22.04 -33.13 80.92
CA LEU A 47 -22.29 -31.83 80.29
C LEU A 47 -20.99 -31.18 79.80
N GLN A 48 -19.92 -31.28 80.58
CA GLN A 48 -18.62 -30.73 80.19
C GLN A 48 -17.98 -31.51 79.03
N ALA A 49 -18.14 -32.84 79.00
CA ALA A 49 -17.75 -33.66 77.86
C ALA A 49 -18.58 -33.35 76.60
N GLU A 50 -19.88 -33.12 76.75
CA GLU A 50 -20.77 -32.73 75.65
C GLU A 50 -20.40 -31.34 75.11
N LEU A 51 -20.13 -30.36 75.98
CA LEU A 51 -19.71 -29.02 75.58
C LEU A 51 -18.38 -29.07 74.80
N THR A 52 -17.43 -29.86 75.29
CA THR A 52 -16.14 -30.07 74.59
C THR A 52 -16.36 -30.70 73.21
N THR A 53 -17.22 -31.72 73.12
CA THR A 53 -17.55 -32.37 71.85
C THR A 53 -18.24 -31.40 70.88
N LYS A 54 -19.14 -30.55 71.38
CA LYS A 54 -19.81 -29.52 70.58
C LYS A 54 -18.85 -28.44 70.10
N ASP A 55 -17.91 -28.02 70.95
CA ASP A 55 -16.88 -27.06 70.60
C ASP A 55 -15.91 -27.62 69.56
N GLU A 56 -15.52 -28.89 69.68
CA GLU A 56 -14.75 -29.60 68.65
C GLU A 56 -15.51 -29.68 67.32
N GLN A 57 -16.79 -30.05 67.33
CA GLN A 57 -17.62 -30.07 66.12
C GLN A 57 -17.74 -28.69 65.48
N TYR A 58 -17.95 -27.64 66.28
CA TYR A 58 -18.00 -26.27 65.81
C TYR A 58 -16.67 -25.85 65.17
N ASN A 59 -15.55 -26.10 65.84
CA ASN A 59 -14.21 -25.79 65.33
C ASN A 59 -13.89 -26.54 64.04
N VAL A 60 -14.33 -27.80 63.90
CA VAL A 60 -14.21 -28.55 62.64
C VAL A 60 -15.05 -27.94 61.52
N GLN A 61 -16.27 -27.49 61.81
CA GLN A 61 -17.11 -26.81 60.81
C GLN A 61 -16.53 -25.47 60.37
N VAL A 62 -16.02 -24.67 61.32
CA VAL A 62 -15.35 -23.39 61.03
C VAL A 62 -14.16 -23.62 60.11
N LYS A 63 -13.30 -24.61 60.42
CA LYS A 63 -12.16 -24.97 59.56
C LYS A 63 -12.60 -25.37 58.15
N LYS A 64 -13.65 -26.20 58.01
CA LYS A 64 -14.18 -26.58 56.69
C LYS A 64 -14.70 -25.38 55.91
N ILE A 65 -15.40 -24.46 56.57
CA ILE A 65 -15.89 -23.24 55.93
C ILE A 65 -14.72 -22.37 55.46
N ASP A 66 -13.68 -22.24 56.27
CA ASP A 66 -12.49 -21.45 55.90
C ASP A 66 -11.70 -22.10 54.76
N GLU A 67 -11.57 -23.44 54.75
CA GLU A 67 -10.98 -24.20 53.65
C GLU A 67 -11.76 -24.00 52.34
N ILE A 68 -13.09 -24.12 52.37
CA ILE A 68 -13.94 -23.89 51.20
C ILE A 68 -13.81 -22.44 50.71
N LYS A 69 -13.85 -21.46 51.61
CA LYS A 69 -13.66 -20.05 51.24
C LYS A 69 -12.30 -19.80 50.58
N GLN A 70 -11.25 -20.45 51.07
CA GLN A 70 -9.92 -20.34 50.47
C GLN A 70 -9.90 -20.97 49.07
N GLN A 71 -10.51 -22.14 48.89
CA GLN A 71 -10.63 -22.81 47.59
C GLN A 71 -11.42 -21.95 46.59
N GLU A 72 -12.60 -21.46 46.97
CA GLU A 72 -13.42 -20.59 46.11
C GLU A 72 -12.69 -19.29 45.75
N ASN A 73 -11.93 -18.71 46.69
CA ASN A 73 -11.15 -17.51 46.41
C ASN A 73 -9.98 -17.80 45.45
N GLN A 74 -9.33 -18.96 45.56
CA GLN A 74 -8.30 -19.40 44.60
C GLN A 74 -8.90 -19.63 43.22
N GLU A 75 -10.06 -20.29 43.13
CA GLU A 75 -10.77 -20.52 41.86
C GLU A 75 -11.25 -19.20 41.23
N LEU A 76 -11.76 -18.26 42.02
CA LEU A 76 -12.11 -16.93 41.54
C LEU A 76 -10.89 -16.18 40.99
N GLN A 77 -9.72 -16.35 41.60
CA GLN A 77 -8.49 -15.74 41.11
C GLN A 77 -8.01 -16.39 39.81
N SER A 78 -8.03 -17.73 39.70
CA SER A 78 -7.66 -18.41 38.46
C SER A 78 -8.62 -18.06 37.33
N LEU A 79 -9.93 -18.07 37.58
CA LEU A 79 -10.94 -17.75 36.58
C LEU A 79 -10.84 -16.29 36.10
N ARG A 80 -10.46 -15.36 37.00
CA ARG A 80 -10.16 -13.97 36.63
C ARG A 80 -8.90 -13.87 35.77
N ALA A 81 -7.85 -14.62 36.10
CA ALA A 81 -6.63 -14.68 35.30
C ALA A 81 -6.92 -15.23 33.90
N ASP A 82 -7.67 -16.34 33.81
CA ASP A 82 -8.07 -16.96 32.54
C ASP A 82 -8.94 -16.02 31.69
N LYS A 83 -9.91 -15.33 32.32
CA LYS A 83 -10.72 -14.33 31.62
C LYS A 83 -9.87 -13.20 31.04
N ASN A 84 -8.89 -12.71 31.79
CA ASN A 84 -7.99 -11.66 31.32
C ASN A 84 -7.08 -12.16 30.19
N GLN A 85 -6.60 -13.40 30.31
CA GLN A 85 -5.79 -14.04 29.28
C GLN A 85 -6.59 -14.22 27.98
N LEU A 86 -7.79 -14.78 28.08
CA LEU A 86 -8.68 -15.00 26.94
C LEU A 86 -9.09 -13.67 26.27
N ALA A 87 -9.35 -12.62 27.05
CA ALA A 87 -9.63 -11.29 26.51
C ALA A 87 -8.41 -10.70 25.78
N SER A 88 -7.20 -10.92 26.30
CA SER A 88 -5.95 -10.53 25.62
C SER A 88 -5.77 -11.28 24.31
N ASP A 89 -6.00 -12.59 24.30
CA ASP A 89 -5.81 -13.43 23.12
C ASP A 89 -6.87 -13.16 22.05
N LEU A 90 -8.11 -12.87 22.45
CA LEU A 90 -9.16 -12.38 21.55
C LEU A 90 -8.75 -11.07 20.87
N ARG A 91 -8.22 -10.10 21.63
CA ARG A 91 -7.69 -8.84 21.05
C ARG A 91 -6.50 -9.07 20.12
N LYS A 92 -5.66 -10.08 20.37
CA LYS A 92 -4.57 -10.46 19.45
C LYS A 92 -5.14 -11.05 18.17
N ALA A 93 -6.11 -11.96 18.28
CA ALA A 93 -6.76 -12.58 17.13
C ALA A 93 -7.48 -11.55 16.25
N GLU A 94 -8.22 -10.60 16.85
CA GLU A 94 -8.87 -9.51 16.12
C GLU A 94 -7.86 -8.64 15.36
N ARG A 95 -6.74 -8.26 16.01
CA ARG A 95 -5.67 -7.51 15.34
C ARG A 95 -5.06 -8.27 14.17
N LEU A 96 -4.82 -9.57 14.34
CA LEU A 96 -4.31 -10.43 13.26
C LEU A 96 -5.32 -10.54 12.12
N ALA A 97 -6.61 -10.68 12.42
CA ALA A 97 -7.66 -10.72 11.41
C ALA A 97 -7.70 -9.40 10.60
N GLN A 98 -7.65 -8.25 11.28
CA GLN A 98 -7.57 -6.94 10.61
C GLN A 98 -6.30 -6.80 9.77
N GLN A 99 -5.16 -7.28 10.27
CA GLN A 99 -3.90 -7.27 9.53
C GLN A 99 -3.99 -8.13 8.26
N TYR A 100 -4.55 -9.33 8.34
CA TYR A 100 -4.75 -10.19 7.18
C TYR A 100 -5.75 -9.61 6.18
N GLN A 101 -6.80 -8.95 6.67
CA GLN A 101 -7.73 -8.24 5.80
C GLN A 101 -7.05 -7.09 5.06
N GLY A 102 -6.26 -6.26 5.76
CA GLY A 102 -5.48 -5.19 5.13
C GLY A 102 -4.46 -5.72 4.13
N GLN A 103 -3.82 -6.86 4.40
CA GLN A 103 -2.96 -7.54 3.43
C GLN A 103 -3.75 -8.00 2.20
N ALA A 104 -4.91 -8.63 2.38
CA ALA A 104 -5.76 -9.08 1.28
C ALA A 104 -6.22 -7.91 0.39
N GLU A 105 -6.58 -6.78 1.00
CA GLU A 105 -6.95 -5.54 0.27
C GLU A 105 -5.75 -4.97 -0.50
N SER A 106 -4.56 -4.97 0.10
CA SER A 106 -3.32 -4.58 -0.57
C SER A 106 -3.02 -5.48 -1.78
N TRP A 107 -3.10 -6.80 -1.61
CA TRP A 107 -2.93 -7.77 -2.70
C TRP A 107 -3.96 -7.58 -3.80
N LYS A 108 -5.21 -7.30 -3.44
CA LYS A 108 -6.25 -6.97 -4.42
C LYS A 108 -5.89 -5.71 -5.20
N GLY A 109 -5.41 -4.67 -4.53
CA GLY A 109 -4.92 -3.44 -5.18
C GLY A 109 -3.79 -3.73 -6.18
N VAL A 110 -2.76 -4.48 -5.76
CA VAL A 110 -1.66 -4.90 -6.62
C VAL A 110 -2.15 -5.70 -7.82
N MET A 111 -3.07 -6.65 -7.61
CA MET A 111 -3.63 -7.47 -8.69
C MET A 111 -4.41 -6.63 -9.70
N THR A 112 -5.23 -5.68 -9.23
CA THR A 112 -5.95 -4.76 -10.12
C THR A 112 -5.01 -3.85 -10.92
N GLY A 113 -3.93 -3.38 -10.30
CA GLY A 113 -2.89 -2.60 -10.98
C GLY A 113 -2.14 -3.44 -12.02
N PHE A 114 -1.82 -4.69 -11.68
CA PHE A 114 -1.20 -5.64 -12.60
C PHE A 114 -2.11 -5.95 -13.80
N GLU A 115 -3.40 -6.21 -13.57
CA GLU A 115 -4.39 -6.44 -14.62
C GLU A 115 -4.49 -5.23 -15.57
N GLN A 116 -4.47 -4.01 -15.03
CA GLN A 116 -4.43 -2.80 -15.85
C GLN A 116 -3.13 -2.68 -16.65
N SER A 117 -1.99 -3.01 -16.05
CA SER A 117 -0.69 -3.02 -16.75
C SER A 117 -0.67 -4.03 -17.89
N VAL A 118 -1.23 -5.23 -17.67
CA VAL A 118 -1.35 -6.26 -18.70
C VAL A 118 -2.25 -5.79 -19.85
N ARG A 119 -3.39 -5.16 -19.54
CA ARG A 119 -4.26 -4.55 -20.57
C ARG A 119 -3.53 -3.50 -21.40
N ASN A 120 -2.78 -2.60 -20.75
CA ASN A 120 -2.01 -1.57 -21.44
C ASN A 120 -0.91 -2.18 -22.32
N LEU A 121 -0.21 -3.20 -21.83
CA LEU A 121 0.80 -3.92 -22.60
C LEU A 121 0.20 -4.62 -23.82
N GLN A 122 -0.95 -5.28 -23.67
CA GLN A 122 -1.65 -5.94 -24.76
C GLN A 122 -2.12 -4.94 -25.82
N ALA A 123 -2.65 -3.78 -25.40
CA ALA A 123 -3.04 -2.70 -26.31
C ALA A 123 -1.82 -2.15 -27.08
N SER A 124 -0.70 -1.93 -26.37
CA SER A 124 0.55 -1.47 -26.99
C SER A 124 1.11 -2.48 -28.00
N LEU A 125 1.09 -3.78 -27.68
CA LEU A 125 1.47 -4.84 -28.62
C LEU A 125 0.57 -4.87 -29.86
N SER A 126 -0.75 -4.78 -29.68
CA SER A 126 -1.71 -4.73 -30.80
C SER A 126 -1.48 -3.50 -31.68
N GLN A 127 -1.22 -2.34 -31.08
CA GLN A 127 -0.90 -1.11 -31.81
C GLN A 127 0.41 -1.24 -32.59
N THR A 128 1.44 -1.83 -31.97
CA THR A 128 2.75 -2.05 -32.60
C THR A 128 2.65 -3.01 -33.78
N GLN A 129 1.86 -4.09 -33.65
CA GLN A 129 1.57 -5.00 -34.77
C GLN A 129 0.86 -4.27 -35.91
N THR A 130 -0.15 -3.46 -35.60
CA THR A 130 -0.86 -2.66 -36.60
C THR A 130 0.07 -1.68 -37.32
N GLN A 131 0.96 -1.01 -36.58
CA GLN A 131 1.96 -0.11 -37.15
C GLN A 131 2.97 -0.86 -38.04
N LEU A 132 3.40 -2.05 -37.62
CA LEU A 132 4.30 -2.89 -38.42
C LEU A 132 3.65 -3.33 -39.73
N ASP A 133 2.39 -3.75 -39.70
CA ASP A 133 1.66 -4.15 -40.89
C ASP A 133 1.39 -2.96 -41.83
N HIS A 134 1.10 -1.78 -41.26
CA HIS A 134 0.99 -0.55 -42.04
C HIS A 134 2.33 -0.18 -42.71
N ALA A 135 3.43 -0.22 -41.96
CA ALA A 135 4.77 0.06 -42.49
C ALA A 135 5.18 -0.93 -43.59
N ARG A 136 4.87 -2.22 -43.42
CA ARG A 136 5.10 -3.23 -44.46
C ARG A 136 4.29 -2.95 -45.72
N THR A 137 3.00 -2.63 -45.56
CA THR A 137 2.12 -2.32 -46.68
C THR A 137 2.60 -1.07 -47.42
N GLN A 138 3.04 -0.05 -46.69
CA GLN A 138 3.61 1.16 -47.26
C GLN A 138 4.91 0.87 -48.00
N GLY A 139 5.83 0.10 -47.41
CA GLY A 139 7.08 -0.31 -48.08
C GLY A 139 6.84 -1.08 -49.37
N VAL A 140 5.81 -1.94 -49.44
CA VAL A 140 5.43 -2.64 -50.68
C VAL A 140 4.88 -1.66 -51.73
N LYS A 141 4.08 -0.67 -51.32
CA LYS A 141 3.58 0.38 -52.23
C LYS A 141 4.72 1.23 -52.76
N ASP A 142 5.58 1.74 -51.89
CA ASP A 142 6.72 2.57 -52.25
C ASP A 142 7.67 1.81 -53.21
N GLN A 143 7.91 0.52 -52.96
CA GLN A 143 8.71 -0.32 -53.88
C GLN A 143 8.05 -0.44 -55.26
N LYS A 144 6.72 -0.58 -55.32
CA LYS A 144 5.98 -0.64 -56.59
C LYS A 144 6.04 0.69 -57.34
N GLU A 145 5.85 1.81 -56.64
CA GLU A 145 5.96 3.15 -57.20
C GLU A 145 7.38 3.43 -57.71
N LEU A 146 8.41 3.09 -56.94
CA LEU A 146 9.80 3.19 -57.38
C LEU A 146 10.07 2.37 -58.64
N ASN A 147 9.56 1.13 -58.71
CA ASN A 147 9.71 0.30 -59.91
C ASN A 147 8.99 0.91 -61.12
N GLN A 148 7.81 1.51 -60.93
CA GLN A 148 7.07 2.19 -62.01
C GLN A 148 7.78 3.46 -62.48
N ILE A 149 8.24 4.30 -61.55
CA ILE A 149 9.00 5.52 -61.87
C ILE A 149 10.30 5.16 -62.58
N THR A 150 10.98 4.11 -62.14
CA THR A 150 12.21 3.62 -62.78
C THR A 150 11.92 3.15 -64.21
N ALA A 151 10.83 2.40 -64.44
CA ALA A 151 10.43 1.96 -65.77
C ALA A 151 10.08 3.14 -66.70
N ASP A 152 9.32 4.12 -66.20
CA ASP A 152 8.97 5.35 -66.94
C ASP A 152 10.22 6.18 -67.26
N LEU A 153 11.16 6.29 -66.32
CA LEU A 153 12.45 6.94 -66.54
C LEU A 153 13.25 6.24 -67.66
N TYR A 154 13.29 4.91 -67.67
CA TYR A 154 13.93 4.16 -68.75
C TYR A 154 13.24 4.41 -70.10
N GLU A 155 11.91 4.45 -70.13
CA GLU A 155 11.15 4.78 -71.35
C GLU A 155 11.50 6.18 -71.86
N LYS A 156 11.54 7.18 -70.97
CA LYS A 156 11.92 8.56 -71.31
C LYS A 156 13.36 8.66 -71.81
N ILE A 157 14.29 7.92 -71.24
CA ILE A 157 15.68 7.86 -71.73
C ILE A 157 15.72 7.32 -73.16
N VAL A 158 14.99 6.24 -73.46
CA VAL A 158 14.91 5.69 -74.82
C VAL A 158 14.29 6.69 -75.80
N GLN A 159 13.22 7.38 -75.40
CA GLN A 159 12.60 8.45 -76.20
C GLN A 159 13.56 9.63 -76.45
N LEU A 160 14.36 10.02 -75.47
CA LEU A 160 15.37 11.06 -75.64
C LEU A 160 16.48 10.62 -76.58
N GLN A 161 16.94 9.37 -76.48
CA GLN A 161 17.94 8.82 -77.40
C GLN A 161 17.43 8.76 -78.85
N SER A 162 16.17 8.37 -79.07
CA SER A 162 15.58 8.38 -80.41
C SER A 162 15.44 9.79 -80.96
N LEU A 163 14.98 10.75 -80.15
CA LEU A 163 14.91 12.17 -80.52
C LEU A 163 16.30 12.75 -80.79
N GLU A 164 17.33 12.36 -80.04
CA GLU A 164 18.70 12.80 -80.31
C GLU A 164 19.23 12.22 -81.63
N ALA A 165 18.94 10.95 -81.92
CA ALA A 165 19.28 10.32 -83.20
C ALA A 165 18.55 11.00 -84.38
N GLU A 166 17.26 11.29 -84.23
CA GLU A 166 16.50 12.07 -85.22
C GLU A 166 17.06 13.47 -85.39
N ARG A 167 17.42 14.16 -84.29
CA ARG A 167 18.04 15.48 -84.34
C ARG A 167 19.38 15.43 -85.09
N ARG A 168 20.23 14.43 -84.84
CA ARG A 168 21.48 14.24 -85.60
C ARG A 168 21.20 14.02 -87.08
N ARG A 169 20.24 13.17 -87.43
CA ARG A 169 19.82 12.92 -88.81
C ARG A 169 19.29 14.19 -89.48
N LEU A 170 18.45 14.97 -88.79
CA LEU A 170 17.93 16.24 -89.30
C LEU A 170 19.03 17.30 -89.44
N LEU A 171 20.01 17.33 -88.54
CA LEU A 171 21.18 18.21 -88.68
C LEU A 171 22.05 17.82 -89.88
N GLU A 172 22.26 16.53 -90.12
CA GLU A 172 22.94 16.05 -91.33
C GLU A 172 22.17 16.42 -92.59
N GLN A 173 20.85 16.22 -92.62
CA GLN A 173 19.99 16.66 -93.73
C GLN A 173 20.03 18.17 -93.93
N LYS A 174 20.01 18.95 -92.84
CA LYS A 174 20.13 20.40 -92.90
C LYS A 174 21.50 20.81 -93.43
N LYS A 175 22.58 20.16 -93.01
CA LYS A 175 23.94 20.41 -93.52
C LYS A 175 24.05 20.02 -94.99
N GLU A 176 23.39 18.95 -95.42
CA GLU A 176 23.31 18.57 -96.83
C GLU A 176 22.49 19.57 -97.65
N LEU A 177 21.34 20.02 -97.15
CA LEU A 177 20.51 21.07 -97.74
C LEU A 177 21.25 22.41 -97.77
N GLU A 178 21.93 22.79 -96.70
CA GLU A 178 22.81 23.96 -96.64
C GLU A 178 23.90 23.81 -97.69
N ASN A 179 24.63 22.70 -97.77
CA ASN A 179 25.60 22.46 -98.84
C ASN A 179 24.97 22.57 -100.25
N ARG A 180 23.72 22.12 -100.44
CA ARG A 180 22.95 22.29 -101.69
C ARG A 180 22.54 23.74 -101.94
N VAL A 181 22.27 24.53 -100.90
CA VAL A 181 21.98 25.98 -100.97
C VAL A 181 23.26 26.79 -101.18
N THR A 182 24.39 26.37 -100.62
CA THR A 182 25.71 26.99 -100.83
C THR A 182 26.25 26.69 -102.22
N THR A 183 25.95 25.51 -102.80
CA THR A 183 26.18 25.22 -104.23
C THR A 183 25.12 25.84 -105.15
N GLY A 184 23.92 26.14 -104.63
CA GLY A 184 22.83 26.87 -105.29
C GLY A 184 22.85 28.40 -105.08
N GLY A 185 23.89 28.94 -104.46
CA GLY A 185 24.19 30.37 -104.42
C GLY A 185 23.17 31.26 -103.69
N LEU A 186 22.90 31.04 -102.40
CA LEU A 186 22.35 32.11 -101.54
C LEU A 186 22.96 32.08 -100.13
N SER A 187 23.54 33.22 -99.75
CA SER A 187 24.25 33.49 -98.51
C SER A 187 23.29 33.76 -97.36
N ALA A 188 23.51 33.15 -96.18
CA ALA A 188 22.79 33.50 -94.96
C ALA A 188 23.67 33.38 -93.70
N LYS A 189 24.26 34.53 -93.36
CA LYS A 189 24.51 35.15 -92.05
C LYS A 189 24.44 34.27 -90.79
N GLU A 190 25.59 34.23 -90.13
CA GLU A 190 25.90 33.72 -88.79
C GLU A 190 25.07 34.41 -87.69
N ILE A 191 24.45 33.60 -86.81
CA ILE A 191 23.81 34.06 -85.56
C ILE A 191 24.50 33.33 -84.41
N ILE A 192 25.12 34.11 -83.53
CA ILE A 192 25.84 33.66 -82.34
C ILE A 192 24.84 33.65 -81.17
N PRO A 193 24.63 32.53 -80.45
CA PRO A 193 23.85 32.53 -79.23
C PRO A 193 24.78 32.78 -78.03
N VAL A 194 24.50 33.81 -77.24
CA VAL A 194 25.20 34.05 -75.97
C VAL A 194 24.19 34.05 -74.83
N THR A 195 24.06 32.91 -74.18
CA THR A 195 23.52 32.81 -72.82
C THR A 195 24.70 32.52 -71.90
N PRO A 196 24.84 33.25 -70.78
CA PRO A 196 25.29 32.56 -69.57
C PRO A 196 24.43 32.89 -68.35
N LEU A 197 24.16 31.80 -67.61
CA LEU A 197 23.79 31.72 -66.20
C LEU A 197 24.53 32.76 -65.33
N ASN A 198 23.80 33.39 -64.41
CA ASN A 198 24.30 33.63 -63.05
C ASN A 198 23.12 33.79 -62.08
N ARG A 199 22.72 32.68 -61.48
CA ARG A 199 21.85 32.66 -60.31
C ARG A 199 22.74 32.91 -59.12
N THR A 200 22.67 34.12 -58.58
CA THR A 200 23.36 34.56 -57.37
C THR A 200 23.00 33.63 -56.22
N ALA A 201 24.03 32.98 -55.65
CA ALA A 201 23.91 32.31 -54.37
C ALA A 201 23.68 33.37 -53.29
N SER A 202 22.61 33.19 -52.51
CA SER A 202 22.33 33.99 -51.33
C SER A 202 23.39 33.71 -50.27
N PRO A 203 24.00 34.73 -49.63
CA PRO A 203 24.85 34.51 -48.48
C PRO A 203 24.03 33.97 -47.29
N ALA A 204 24.65 33.04 -46.54
CA ALA A 204 24.12 32.51 -45.29
C ALA A 204 24.01 33.64 -44.26
N THR A 205 22.81 33.84 -43.75
CA THR A 205 22.54 34.78 -42.65
C THR A 205 23.26 34.29 -41.40
N THR A 206 24.13 35.15 -40.90
CA THR A 206 24.80 35.06 -39.61
C THR A 206 23.76 35.19 -38.51
N ALA A 207 23.69 34.20 -37.62
CA ALA A 207 22.79 34.18 -36.48
C ALA A 207 23.14 35.34 -35.51
N PRO A 208 22.16 36.16 -35.08
CA PRO A 208 22.38 37.15 -34.04
C PRO A 208 22.56 36.48 -32.69
N ALA A 209 23.58 36.92 -31.96
CA ALA A 209 23.81 36.60 -30.57
C ALA A 209 22.72 37.26 -29.69
N GLY A 210 22.20 36.51 -28.72
CA GLY A 210 21.39 37.04 -27.62
C GLY A 210 19.87 36.98 -27.80
N THR A 211 19.33 35.98 -28.49
CA THR A 211 17.88 35.74 -28.52
C THR A 211 17.42 35.06 -27.24
N ASP A 212 16.55 35.74 -26.49
CA ASP A 212 15.67 35.15 -25.49
C ASP A 212 14.94 33.95 -26.12
N VAL A 213 15.28 32.74 -25.67
CA VAL A 213 14.75 31.51 -26.23
C VAL A 213 13.49 31.15 -25.46
N LYS A 214 12.33 31.29 -26.14
CA LYS A 214 11.03 30.89 -25.60
C LYS A 214 10.60 29.56 -26.18
N GLY A 215 10.27 28.62 -25.31
CA GLY A 215 9.76 27.30 -25.65
C GLY A 215 8.52 26.93 -24.86
N LEU A 216 7.95 25.79 -25.21
CA LEU A 216 6.87 25.16 -24.44
C LEU A 216 7.33 23.80 -23.91
N VAL A 217 6.79 23.43 -22.77
CA VAL A 217 6.93 22.08 -22.21
C VAL A 217 6.09 21.11 -23.03
N VAL A 218 6.75 20.17 -23.72
CA VAL A 218 6.11 19.15 -24.57
C VAL A 218 5.78 17.90 -23.77
N GLU A 219 6.67 17.51 -22.87
CA GLU A 219 6.54 16.30 -22.08
C GLU A 219 7.23 16.45 -20.72
N VAL A 220 6.61 15.91 -19.68
CA VAL A 220 7.15 15.89 -18.31
C VAL A 220 7.16 14.46 -17.81
N GLN A 221 8.34 13.92 -17.51
CA GLN A 221 8.53 12.57 -16.97
C GLN A 221 9.31 12.66 -15.66
N GLN A 222 8.66 12.49 -14.50
CA GLN A 222 9.25 12.46 -13.14
C GLN A 222 10.33 13.53 -12.84
N ASN A 223 11.55 13.40 -13.37
CA ASN A 223 12.66 14.33 -13.21
C ASN A 223 13.26 14.89 -14.52
N LEU A 224 12.67 14.56 -15.67
CA LEU A 224 13.10 14.95 -17.00
C LEU A 224 11.98 15.72 -17.72
N ILE A 225 12.33 16.80 -18.40
CA ILE A 225 11.40 17.62 -19.16
C ILE A 225 11.91 17.76 -20.59
N THR A 226 11.01 17.61 -21.54
CA THR A 226 11.26 17.86 -22.95
C THR A 226 10.66 19.21 -23.33
N LEU A 227 11.51 20.11 -23.83
CA LEU A 227 11.12 21.42 -24.32
C LEU A 227 11.05 21.43 -25.86
N SER A 228 10.18 22.29 -26.39
CA SER A 228 9.98 22.48 -27.84
C SER A 228 11.05 23.39 -28.49
N VAL A 229 12.22 23.51 -27.88
CA VAL A 229 13.32 24.36 -28.34
C VAL A 229 14.58 23.52 -28.46
N GLY A 230 15.39 23.75 -29.50
CA GLY A 230 16.57 22.94 -29.78
C GLY A 230 17.78 23.76 -30.23
N SER A 231 18.77 23.08 -30.80
CA SER A 231 19.98 23.72 -31.32
C SER A 231 19.70 24.72 -32.45
N ALA A 232 18.60 24.54 -33.21
CA ALA A 232 18.16 25.50 -34.22
C ALA A 232 17.72 26.84 -33.59
N ASP A 233 17.23 26.82 -32.35
CA ASP A 233 16.79 28.00 -31.59
C ASP A 233 17.93 28.59 -30.74
N GLY A 234 19.13 28.02 -30.81
CA GLY A 234 20.31 28.48 -30.07
C GLY A 234 20.50 27.84 -28.70
N VAL A 235 19.74 26.79 -28.37
CA VAL A 235 19.88 26.07 -27.09
C VAL A 235 21.19 25.29 -27.04
N LYS A 236 21.88 25.35 -25.91
CA LYS A 236 23.12 24.61 -25.63
C LYS A 236 22.95 23.74 -24.40
N GLU A 237 23.76 22.67 -24.33
CA GLU A 237 23.90 21.90 -23.10
C GLU A 237 24.31 22.83 -21.94
N ASN A 238 23.78 22.54 -20.76
CA ASN A 238 23.98 23.32 -19.54
C ASN A 238 23.37 24.73 -19.54
N MET A 239 22.49 25.07 -20.49
CA MET A 239 21.61 26.23 -20.37
C MET A 239 20.51 25.98 -19.34
N VAL A 240 20.12 27.03 -18.62
CA VAL A 240 19.03 26.99 -17.65
C VAL A 240 17.80 27.65 -18.25
N PHE A 241 16.67 26.96 -18.14
CA PHE A 241 15.36 27.47 -18.52
C PHE A 241 14.50 27.65 -17.27
N HIS A 242 13.82 28.80 -17.22
CA HIS A 242 12.83 29.13 -16.21
C HIS A 242 11.45 28.74 -16.73
N ILE A 243 10.75 27.85 -16.01
CA ILE A 243 9.39 27.43 -16.36
C ILE A 243 8.39 28.32 -15.65
N THR A 244 7.47 28.91 -16.42
CA THR A 244 6.41 29.80 -15.94
C THR A 244 5.04 29.34 -16.42
N ARG A 245 4.02 29.57 -15.58
CA ARG A 245 2.61 29.39 -15.92
C ARG A 245 1.87 30.69 -15.68
N GLY A 246 1.63 31.43 -16.76
CA GLY A 246 1.21 32.83 -16.66
C GLY A 246 2.31 33.64 -15.98
N ASP A 247 1.97 34.39 -14.93
CA ASP A 247 2.91 35.26 -14.21
C ASP A 247 3.62 34.57 -13.04
N ARG A 248 3.52 33.24 -12.91
CA ARG A 248 4.09 32.49 -11.79
C ARG A 248 5.23 31.58 -12.25
N PHE A 249 6.39 31.75 -11.63
CA PHE A 249 7.55 30.86 -11.74
C PHE A 249 7.30 29.53 -11.02
N LEU A 250 7.67 28.42 -11.67
CA LEU A 250 7.43 27.05 -11.20
C LEU A 250 8.74 26.35 -10.83
N CYS A 251 9.71 26.31 -11.76
CA CYS A 251 10.95 25.57 -11.60
C CYS A 251 12.04 25.98 -12.60
N ASP A 252 13.28 25.61 -12.25
CA ASP A 252 14.45 25.70 -13.14
C ASP A 252 14.78 24.34 -13.75
N VAL A 253 15.11 24.35 -15.04
CA VAL A 253 15.47 23.17 -15.83
C VAL A 253 16.85 23.37 -16.42
N VAL A 254 17.77 22.46 -16.11
CA VAL A 254 19.12 22.44 -16.70
C VAL A 254 19.11 21.49 -17.90
N VAL A 255 19.43 22.02 -19.09
CA VAL A 255 19.45 21.24 -20.33
C VAL A 255 20.62 20.25 -20.31
N THR A 256 20.31 18.97 -20.49
CA THR A 256 21.31 17.88 -20.52
C THR A 256 21.53 17.32 -21.91
N ASN A 257 20.53 17.36 -22.79
CA ASN A 257 20.63 16.85 -24.15
C ASN A 257 19.87 17.77 -25.12
N VAL A 258 20.49 18.12 -26.24
CA VAL A 258 19.94 19.04 -27.24
C VAL A 258 19.85 18.34 -28.59
N ASP A 259 18.63 18.30 -29.14
CA ASP A 259 18.32 17.88 -30.51
C ASP A 259 18.14 19.12 -31.40
N ILE A 260 17.86 18.93 -32.70
CA ILE A 260 17.71 20.01 -33.67
C ILE A 260 16.53 20.93 -33.29
N ASN A 261 15.39 20.35 -32.92
CA ASN A 261 14.13 21.06 -32.67
C ASN A 261 13.59 20.87 -31.24
N ARG A 262 14.30 20.15 -30.37
CA ARG A 262 13.86 19.81 -29.02
C ARG A 262 15.06 19.69 -28.09
N CYS A 263 14.87 19.84 -26.80
CA CYS A 263 15.89 19.54 -25.81
C CYS A 263 15.28 18.86 -24.60
N ALA A 264 16.08 18.01 -23.94
CA ALA A 264 15.74 17.37 -22.69
C ALA A 264 16.58 17.98 -21.57
N GLY A 265 15.94 18.25 -20.43
CA GLY A 265 16.59 18.82 -19.27
C GLY A 265 16.10 18.21 -17.97
N VAL A 266 16.93 18.28 -16.95
CA VAL A 266 16.65 17.78 -15.60
C VAL A 266 16.18 18.94 -14.73
N LEU A 267 15.19 18.67 -13.89
CA LEU A 267 14.68 19.61 -12.90
C LEU A 267 15.72 19.81 -11.77
N ASP A 268 16.12 21.05 -11.51
CA ASP A 268 17.08 21.36 -10.43
C ASP A 268 16.38 22.01 -9.22
N LEU A 269 15.52 23.01 -9.47
CA LEU A 269 14.75 23.70 -8.43
C LEU A 269 13.25 23.55 -8.68
N ILE A 270 12.54 22.74 -7.89
CA ILE A 270 11.10 22.51 -8.03
C ILE A 270 10.34 23.21 -6.90
N GLN A 271 9.63 24.31 -7.19
CA GLN A 271 8.62 24.84 -6.25
C GLN A 271 7.26 24.18 -6.48
N GLN A 272 6.92 23.92 -7.75
CA GLN A 272 5.69 23.27 -8.16
C GLN A 272 5.93 22.45 -9.42
N SER A 273 5.27 21.29 -9.54
CA SER A 273 5.47 20.39 -10.68
C SER A 273 4.98 21.02 -12.00
N PRO A 274 5.84 21.11 -13.04
CA PRO A 274 5.46 21.64 -14.34
C PRO A 274 4.50 20.69 -15.07
N GLN A 275 3.71 21.23 -15.99
CA GLN A 275 2.77 20.49 -16.84
C GLN A 275 3.02 20.78 -18.31
N VAL A 276 2.55 19.87 -19.17
CA VAL A 276 2.59 20.04 -20.62
C VAL A 276 1.84 21.33 -21.00
N GLY A 277 2.50 22.19 -21.77
CA GLY A 277 1.97 23.50 -22.19
C GLY A 277 2.46 24.69 -21.35
N ASP A 278 3.24 24.48 -20.29
CA ASP A 278 3.90 25.58 -19.57
C ASP A 278 4.98 26.25 -20.45
N THR A 279 5.23 27.53 -20.19
CA THR A 279 6.20 28.34 -20.97
C THR A 279 7.59 28.21 -20.37
N ALA A 280 8.59 28.01 -21.21
CA ALA A 280 9.99 27.98 -20.82
C ALA A 280 10.71 29.17 -21.44
N SER A 281 11.45 29.95 -20.65
CA SER A 281 12.25 31.07 -21.13
C SER A 281 13.63 31.09 -20.49
N THR A 282 14.62 31.61 -21.20
CA THR A 282 15.97 31.84 -20.66
C THR A 282 16.05 33.10 -19.79
N GLU A 283 15.07 34.00 -19.91
CA GLU A 283 14.92 35.20 -19.07
C GLU A 283 13.60 35.15 -18.29
N LEU A 284 13.57 35.72 -17.08
CA LEU A 284 12.39 35.86 -16.21
C LEU A 284 11.65 37.18 -16.46
#